data_AF-M5PAY4-F1
#
_entry.id   AF-M5PAY4-F1
#
_cell.length_a   1.000
_cell.length_b   1.000
_cell.length_c   1.000
_cell.angle_alpha   90.00
_cell.angle_beta   90.00
_cell.angle_gamma   90.00
#
_symmetry.space_group_name_H-M   'P 1'
#
loop_
_entity.id
_entity.type
_entity.pdbx_description
1 polymer ?
#
loop_
_entity_poly.entity_id
_entity_poly.type
_entity_poly.pdbx_seq_one_letter_code
_entity_poly.pdbx_strand_id
1 'polypeptide(L)'
;MVEFSEIVKQQLVTSKSRKLIKFIRKEFPAEGQSYSGHMDKYEALKQLGDNDLSSGIARMTRIETSFDNSKNAAFLVMIFNLAIGVLKLLTDAGVELNNITEKFAQGLNATYGLLAIIFAGIIFGALLIDKNKVTTAAYFKTLLEQAKEDKENGQDSPPSKTSSNNQIKTKISNVWPFWKKDTFYIKEAKNLEEVLLKWSNKELNFYISDCLGYWSSKDKKAELQRIRDLDLDTIILAIARMKDIEEYTDNSKIIPGLITVSTFLVTQFIYYLAYYNKGEAGSVTIGFIFSVIIFYAFSYVMDNGRTHRARASQYRSLLEHVKSEMEKAS
;
A
#
# COMPACT_ATOMS: atom_id res chain seq x y z
N MET A 1 35.13 -11.36 -0.09
CA MET A 1 33.65 -11.41 0.05
C MET A 1 33.19 -9.96 0.07
N VAL A 2 32.28 -9.52 -0.80
CA VAL A 2 31.81 -8.12 -0.80
C VAL A 2 30.88 -7.95 0.39
N GLU A 3 31.15 -6.96 1.24
CA GLU A 3 30.32 -6.65 2.40
C GLU A 3 28.92 -6.20 1.95
N PHE A 4 27.87 -6.60 2.68
CA PHE A 4 26.49 -6.33 2.25
C PHE A 4 26.19 -4.83 2.16
N SER A 5 26.83 -4.00 3.00
CA SER A 5 26.78 -2.53 2.96
C SER A 5 27.26 -1.98 1.61
N GLU A 6 28.36 -2.50 1.06
CA GLU A 6 28.85 -2.13 -0.27
C GLU A 6 27.88 -2.53 -1.40
N ILE A 7 27.20 -3.67 -1.26
CA ILE A 7 26.15 -4.07 -2.20
C ILE A 7 24.99 -3.07 -2.14
N VAL A 8 24.54 -2.69 -0.94
CA VAL A 8 23.46 -1.71 -0.75
C VAL A 8 23.84 -0.37 -1.35
N LYS A 9 25.06 0.13 -1.07
CA LYS A 9 25.60 1.35 -1.64
C LYS A 9 25.60 1.32 -3.17
N GLN A 10 26.15 0.25 -3.75
CA GLN A 10 26.20 0.09 -5.21
C GLN A 10 24.79 0.12 -5.81
N GLN A 11 23.81 -0.57 -5.19
CA GLN A 11 22.43 -0.56 -5.65
C GLN A 11 21.79 0.84 -5.50
N LEU A 12 22.04 1.54 -4.39
CA LEU A 12 21.53 2.89 -4.14
C LEU A 12 22.04 3.92 -5.12
N VAL A 13 23.21 3.73 -5.73
CA VAL A 13 23.77 4.65 -6.72
C VAL A 13 23.42 4.21 -8.15
N THR A 14 23.70 2.96 -8.50
CA THR A 14 23.75 2.53 -9.91
C THR A 14 22.44 1.96 -10.44
N SER A 15 21.59 1.41 -9.56
CA SER A 15 20.43 0.63 -10.00
C SER A 15 19.32 1.54 -10.53
N LYS A 16 18.59 1.15 -11.58
CA LYS A 16 17.39 1.91 -12.01
C LYS A 16 16.28 1.77 -10.95
N SER A 17 15.40 2.76 -10.79
CA SER A 17 14.39 2.78 -9.70
C SER A 17 13.57 1.49 -9.58
N ARG A 18 13.15 0.88 -10.70
CA ARG A 18 12.43 -0.42 -10.67
C ARG A 18 13.29 -1.58 -10.14
N LYS A 19 14.59 -1.61 -10.47
CA LYS A 19 15.53 -2.64 -9.97
C LYS A 19 15.82 -2.40 -8.49
N LEU A 20 16.03 -1.14 -8.10
CA LEU A 20 16.23 -0.74 -6.72
C LEU A 20 15.06 -1.14 -5.83
N ILE A 21 13.81 -0.86 -6.24
CA ILE A 21 12.62 -1.29 -5.48
C ILE A 21 12.52 -2.81 -5.35
N LYS A 22 12.83 -3.56 -6.42
CA LYS A 22 12.84 -5.03 -6.35
C LYS A 22 13.90 -5.55 -5.38
N PHE A 23 15.09 -4.93 -5.39
CA PHE A 23 16.16 -5.25 -4.45
C PHE A 23 15.71 -4.97 -3.01
N ILE A 24 15.21 -3.76 -2.74
CA ILE A 24 14.74 -3.35 -1.42
C ILE A 24 13.65 -4.31 -0.92
N ARG A 25 12.62 -4.60 -1.71
CA ARG A 25 11.54 -5.49 -1.27
C ARG A 25 12.01 -6.91 -0.93
N LYS A 26 13.06 -7.38 -1.60
CA LYS A 26 13.63 -8.71 -1.37
C LYS A 26 14.52 -8.71 -0.14
N GLU A 27 15.37 -7.71 0.00
CA GLU A 27 16.40 -7.70 1.04
C GLU A 27 15.91 -7.04 2.34
N PHE A 28 15.01 -6.07 2.25
CA PHE A 28 14.38 -5.35 3.36
C PHE A 28 12.84 -5.49 3.28
N PRO A 29 12.28 -6.68 3.48
CA PRO A 29 10.82 -6.88 3.52
C PRO A 29 10.22 -6.21 4.76
N ALA A 30 9.05 -5.56 4.65
CA ALA A 30 8.42 -4.88 5.80
C ALA A 30 7.81 -5.85 6.84
N GLU A 31 7.62 -7.12 6.51
CA GLU A 31 7.04 -8.14 7.40
C GLU A 31 7.59 -9.55 7.12
N GLY A 32 7.49 -10.43 8.11
CA GLY A 32 7.68 -11.88 7.93
C GLY A 32 9.12 -12.40 8.01
N GLN A 33 10.09 -11.55 8.34
CA GLN A 33 11.49 -11.94 8.55
C GLN A 33 11.82 -12.03 10.06
N SER A 34 12.83 -12.83 10.43
CA SER A 34 13.30 -12.91 11.81
C SER A 34 13.99 -11.62 12.25
N TYR A 35 13.91 -11.29 13.54
CA TYR A 35 14.56 -10.12 14.13
C TYR A 35 16.06 -10.05 13.79
N SER A 36 16.80 -11.15 14.03
CA SER A 36 18.24 -11.22 13.72
C SER A 36 18.56 -10.88 12.26
N GLY A 37 17.82 -11.44 11.31
CA GLY A 37 18.06 -11.19 9.89
C GLY A 37 17.64 -9.79 9.44
N HIS A 38 16.71 -9.15 10.14
CA HIS A 38 16.36 -7.74 9.93
C HIS A 38 17.46 -6.82 10.45
N MET A 39 17.95 -7.13 11.66
CA MET A 39 18.96 -6.33 12.34
C MET A 39 20.31 -6.35 11.63
N ASP A 40 20.78 -7.52 11.20
CA ASP A 40 22.03 -7.64 10.42
C ASP A 40 22.03 -6.74 9.17
N LYS A 41 20.86 -6.59 8.53
CA LYS A 41 20.70 -5.75 7.34
C LYS A 41 20.55 -4.27 7.68
N TYR A 42 19.94 -3.94 8.82
CA TYR A 42 19.87 -2.57 9.32
C TYR A 42 21.24 -2.07 9.76
N GLU A 43 22.04 -2.89 10.44
CA GLU A 43 23.43 -2.59 10.80
C GLU A 43 24.29 -2.30 9.56
N ALA A 44 24.07 -3.05 8.47
CA ALA A 44 24.72 -2.73 7.20
C ALA A 44 24.31 -1.36 6.62
N LEU A 45 23.14 -0.82 6.95
CA LEU A 45 22.76 0.56 6.62
C LEU A 45 23.53 1.56 7.49
N LYS A 46 23.69 1.28 8.79
CA LYS A 46 24.50 2.13 9.70
C LYS A 46 25.95 2.23 9.22
N GLN A 47 26.49 1.20 8.57
CA GLN A 47 27.85 1.26 7.97
C GLN A 47 27.98 2.25 6.80
N LEU A 48 26.89 2.66 6.13
CA LEU A 48 26.94 3.59 5.00
C LEU A 48 27.38 5.01 5.42
N GLY A 49 28.19 5.69 4.61
CA GLY A 49 28.59 7.07 4.91
C GLY A 49 27.43 8.07 4.89
N ASP A 50 27.54 9.20 5.59
CA ASP A 50 26.45 10.19 5.71
C ASP A 50 25.98 10.74 4.36
N ASN A 51 26.91 10.87 3.41
CA ASN A 51 26.60 11.25 2.03
C ASN A 51 25.81 10.16 1.29
N ASP A 52 26.14 8.88 1.53
CA ASP A 52 25.43 7.74 0.93
C ASP A 52 24.01 7.62 1.51
N LEU A 53 23.87 7.81 2.84
CA LEU A 53 22.56 7.87 3.52
C LEU A 53 21.71 9.03 3.02
N SER A 54 22.25 10.25 3.00
CA SER A 54 21.54 11.45 2.55
C SER A 54 21.14 11.35 1.07
N SER A 55 22.02 10.83 0.22
CA SER A 55 21.73 10.54 -1.19
C SER A 55 20.65 9.47 -1.35
N GLY A 56 20.70 8.41 -0.55
CA GLY A 56 19.68 7.37 -0.49
C GLY A 56 18.30 7.91 -0.11
N ILE A 57 18.21 8.75 0.92
CA ILE A 57 16.97 9.41 1.38
C ILE A 57 16.40 10.30 0.28
N ALA A 58 17.24 11.13 -0.34
CA ALA A 58 16.82 11.99 -1.44
C ALA A 58 16.32 11.16 -2.63
N ARG A 59 16.98 10.04 -2.91
CA ARG A 59 16.58 9.12 -3.97
C ARG A 59 15.25 8.42 -3.67
N MET A 60 15.00 7.98 -2.45
CA MET A 60 13.72 7.38 -2.06
C MET A 60 12.59 8.43 -2.14
N THR A 61 12.82 9.65 -1.67
CA THR A 61 11.87 10.77 -1.79
C THR A 61 11.53 11.07 -3.26
N ARG A 62 12.53 11.05 -4.15
CA ARG A 62 12.30 11.18 -5.59
C ARG A 62 11.46 10.03 -6.16
N ILE A 63 11.70 8.79 -5.70
CA ILE A 63 10.93 7.62 -6.13
C ILE A 63 9.47 7.75 -5.68
N GLU A 64 9.21 8.05 -4.40
CA GLU A 64 7.88 8.30 -3.84
C GLU A 64 7.08 9.33 -4.66
N THR A 65 7.71 10.46 -4.98
CA THR A 65 7.07 11.53 -5.76
C THR A 65 6.89 11.17 -7.24
N SER A 66 7.83 10.43 -7.84
CA SER A 66 7.78 10.07 -9.26
C SER A 66 6.76 8.99 -9.62
N PHE A 67 6.33 8.17 -8.66
CA PHE A 67 5.39 7.07 -8.88
C PHE A 67 3.96 7.39 -8.42
N ASP A 68 3.64 8.64 -8.08
CA ASP A 68 2.27 9.09 -7.82
C ASP A 68 1.47 9.31 -9.13
N ASN A 69 1.38 8.28 -9.96
CA ASN A 69 0.77 8.32 -11.30
C ASN A 69 -0.76 8.32 -11.28
N SER A 70 -1.41 8.20 -10.12
CA SER A 70 -2.88 8.31 -10.02
C SER A 70 -3.40 9.63 -10.55
N LYS A 71 -2.61 10.70 -10.41
CA LYS A 71 -2.88 12.03 -10.95
C LYS A 71 -2.98 12.03 -12.47
N ASN A 72 -2.24 11.13 -13.13
CA ASN A 72 -2.20 11.03 -14.59
C ASN A 72 -3.25 10.05 -15.16
N ALA A 73 -3.86 9.20 -14.33
CA ALA A 73 -4.85 8.22 -14.78
C ALA A 73 -6.07 8.92 -15.41
N ALA A 74 -6.54 10.03 -14.84
CA ALA A 74 -7.65 10.80 -15.40
C ALA A 74 -7.33 11.36 -16.78
N PHE A 75 -6.11 11.87 -16.97
CA PHE A 75 -5.64 12.37 -18.26
C PHE A 75 -5.56 11.26 -19.31
N LEU A 76 -5.02 10.08 -18.95
CA LEU A 76 -4.97 8.93 -19.85
C LEU A 76 -6.36 8.42 -20.24
N VAL A 77 -7.28 8.33 -19.27
CA VAL A 77 -8.67 7.97 -19.52
C VAL A 77 -9.33 8.99 -20.44
N MET A 78 -9.09 10.29 -20.25
CA MET A 78 -9.61 11.34 -21.13
C MET A 78 -9.11 11.19 -22.57
N ILE A 79 -7.79 11.04 -22.79
CA ILE A 79 -7.21 10.84 -24.13
C ILE A 79 -7.81 9.60 -24.80
N PHE A 80 -7.91 8.50 -24.07
CA PHE A 80 -8.42 7.25 -24.63
C PHE A 80 -9.92 7.35 -24.94
N ASN A 81 -10.70 8.02 -24.09
CA ASN A 81 -12.12 8.26 -24.35
C ASN A 81 -12.32 9.16 -25.58
N LEU A 82 -11.47 10.17 -25.77
CA LEU A 82 -11.46 11.00 -26.99
C LEU A 82 -11.09 10.17 -28.22
N ALA A 83 -10.08 9.32 -28.15
CA ALA A 83 -9.68 8.45 -29.26
C ALA A 83 -10.80 7.48 -29.66
N ILE A 84 -11.49 6.88 -28.68
CA ILE A 84 -12.69 6.06 -28.93
C ILE A 84 -13.80 6.91 -29.54
N GLY A 85 -14.04 8.12 -29.04
CA GLY A 85 -15.07 9.02 -29.56
C GLY A 85 -14.85 9.41 -31.02
N VAL A 86 -13.61 9.78 -31.38
CA VAL A 86 -13.22 10.07 -32.78
C VAL A 86 -13.39 8.85 -33.67
N LEU A 87 -12.96 7.68 -33.20
CA LEU A 87 -13.09 6.43 -33.96
C LEU A 87 -14.55 6.04 -34.20
N LYS A 88 -15.44 6.26 -33.22
CA LYS A 88 -16.90 6.09 -33.37
C LYS A 88 -17.50 7.07 -34.38
N LEU A 89 -17.12 8.36 -34.33
CA LEU A 89 -17.59 9.36 -35.28
C LEU A 89 -17.18 9.04 -36.72
N LEU A 90 -15.97 8.54 -36.93
CA LEU A 90 -15.50 8.13 -38.27
C LEU A 90 -16.28 6.93 -38.81
N THR A 91 -16.75 6.02 -37.95
CA THR A 91 -17.60 4.89 -38.37
C THR A 91 -19.05 5.27 -38.61
N ASP A 92 -19.59 6.27 -37.90
CA ASP A 92 -20.97 6.76 -38.10
C ASP A 92 -21.08 7.78 -39.24
N ALA A 93 -20.04 8.58 -39.51
CA ALA A 93 -20.05 9.65 -40.51
C ALA A 93 -19.70 9.19 -41.94
N GLY A 94 -19.40 7.91 -42.15
CA GLY A 94 -19.13 7.38 -43.49
C GLY A 94 -19.09 5.87 -43.51
N VAL A 95 -20.20 5.24 -43.88
CA VAL A 95 -20.35 4.35 -45.05
C VAL A 95 -21.83 3.93 -45.10
N GLU A 96 -22.53 4.27 -46.18
CA GLU A 96 -23.84 3.68 -46.52
C GLU A 96 -23.67 2.17 -46.80
N LEU A 97 -23.65 1.36 -45.74
CA LEU A 97 -23.61 -0.11 -45.82
C LEU A 97 -25.02 -0.65 -45.55
N ASN A 98 -25.85 -0.68 -46.59
CA ASN A 98 -27.19 -1.27 -46.57
C ASN A 98 -27.14 -2.72 -46.03
N ASN A 99 -27.95 -3.00 -45.00
CA ASN A 99 -28.23 -4.30 -44.36
C ASN A 99 -27.06 -5.13 -43.75
N ILE A 100 -25.80 -4.74 -43.97
CA ILE A 100 -24.61 -5.28 -43.26
C ILE A 100 -24.39 -4.55 -41.91
N THR A 101 -25.10 -3.44 -41.71
CA THR A 101 -24.87 -2.44 -40.67
C THR A 101 -25.06 -2.97 -39.24
N GLU A 102 -26.07 -3.80 -38.96
CA GLU A 102 -26.38 -4.17 -37.56
C GLU A 102 -25.34 -5.14 -36.98
N LYS A 103 -24.96 -6.19 -37.71
CA LYS A 103 -23.91 -7.14 -37.29
C LYS A 103 -22.52 -6.52 -37.29
N PHE A 104 -22.23 -5.64 -38.25
CA PHE A 104 -20.96 -4.93 -38.31
C PHE A 104 -20.82 -3.90 -37.18
N ALA A 105 -21.88 -3.13 -36.89
CA ALA A 105 -21.94 -2.22 -35.74
C ALA A 105 -21.86 -2.98 -34.41
N GLN A 106 -22.50 -4.14 -34.30
CA GLN A 106 -22.40 -5.01 -33.12
C GLN A 106 -20.96 -5.53 -32.94
N GLY A 107 -20.29 -5.96 -34.02
CA GLY A 107 -18.90 -6.40 -34.00
C GLY A 107 -17.91 -5.29 -33.65
N LEU A 108 -18.11 -4.09 -34.18
CA LEU A 108 -17.32 -2.89 -33.82
C LEU A 108 -17.52 -2.52 -32.35
N ASN A 109 -18.76 -2.47 -31.86
CA ASN A 109 -19.07 -2.19 -30.45
C ASN A 109 -18.47 -3.23 -29.50
N ALA A 110 -18.51 -4.51 -29.86
CA ALA A 110 -17.83 -5.57 -29.10
C ALA A 110 -16.31 -5.37 -29.06
N THR A 111 -15.72 -4.97 -30.19
CA THR A 111 -14.28 -4.67 -30.31
C THR A 111 -13.89 -3.46 -29.46
N TYR A 112 -14.70 -2.38 -29.48
CA TYR A 112 -14.49 -1.21 -28.62
C TYR A 112 -14.58 -1.55 -27.13
N GLY A 113 -15.56 -2.36 -26.73
CA GLY A 113 -15.70 -2.83 -25.36
C GLY A 113 -14.49 -3.63 -24.90
N LEU A 114 -13.98 -4.53 -25.76
CA LEU A 114 -12.78 -5.33 -25.46
C LEU A 114 -11.52 -4.45 -25.32
N LEU A 115 -11.33 -3.47 -26.20
CA LEU A 115 -10.22 -2.52 -26.10
C LEU A 115 -10.30 -1.67 -24.82
N ALA A 116 -11.51 -1.23 -24.43
CA ALA A 116 -11.74 -0.50 -23.19
C ALA A 116 -11.41 -1.34 -21.94
N ILE A 117 -11.78 -2.63 -21.94
CA ILE A 117 -11.45 -3.56 -20.86
C ILE A 117 -9.94 -3.76 -20.76
N ILE A 118 -9.25 -4.00 -21.88
CA ILE A 118 -7.78 -4.16 -21.91
C ILE A 118 -7.10 -2.90 -21.40
N PHE A 119 -7.49 -1.72 -21.91
CA PHE A 119 -6.94 -0.44 -21.49
C PHE A 119 -7.12 -0.19 -20.00
N ALA A 120 -8.33 -0.38 -19.49
CA ALA A 120 -8.60 -0.24 -18.07
C ALA A 120 -7.77 -1.21 -17.23
N GLY A 121 -7.67 -2.48 -17.66
CA GLY A 121 -6.84 -3.49 -17.00
C GLY A 121 -5.37 -3.08 -16.90
N ILE A 122 -4.81 -2.49 -17.97
CA ILE A 122 -3.44 -1.95 -17.97
C ILE A 122 -3.30 -0.81 -16.95
N ILE A 123 -4.22 0.14 -16.91
CA ILE A 123 -4.16 1.26 -15.94
C ILE A 123 -4.33 0.75 -14.50
N PHE A 124 -5.28 -0.15 -14.25
CA PHE A 124 -5.45 -0.77 -12.93
C PHE A 124 -4.16 -1.44 -12.46
N GLY A 125 -3.54 -2.25 -13.32
CA GLY A 125 -2.25 -2.89 -13.03
C GLY A 125 -1.14 -1.88 -12.75
N ALA A 126 -1.05 -0.81 -13.55
CA ALA A 126 -0.05 0.24 -13.36
C ALA A 126 -0.21 0.95 -12.01
N LEU A 127 -1.44 1.34 -11.64
CA LEU A 127 -1.75 2.00 -10.37
C LEU A 127 -1.39 1.13 -9.15
N LEU A 128 -1.68 -0.18 -9.21
CA LEU A 128 -1.32 -1.13 -8.15
C LEU A 128 0.21 -1.33 -8.04
N ILE A 129 0.90 -1.40 -9.16
CA ILE A 129 2.37 -1.51 -9.18
C ILE A 129 3.00 -0.25 -8.58
N ASP A 130 2.45 0.92 -8.89
CA ASP A 130 2.97 2.19 -8.39
C ASP A 130 2.75 2.35 -6.88
N LYS A 131 1.58 1.93 -6.36
CA LYS A 131 1.34 1.78 -4.91
C LYS A 131 2.50 1.08 -4.22
N ASN A 132 2.81 -0.12 -4.70
CA ASN A 132 3.82 -0.97 -4.07
C ASN A 132 5.20 -0.31 -4.09
N LYS A 133 5.55 0.43 -5.15
CA LYS A 133 6.83 1.15 -5.21
C LYS A 133 6.90 2.29 -4.22
N VAL A 134 5.84 3.08 -4.09
CA VAL A 134 5.79 4.22 -3.16
C VAL A 134 5.88 3.71 -1.72
N THR A 135 5.10 2.68 -1.38
CA THR A 135 5.15 2.02 -0.07
C THR A 135 6.55 1.49 0.26
N THR A 136 7.18 0.74 -0.65
CA THR A 136 8.55 0.22 -0.44
C THR A 136 9.59 1.34 -0.31
N ALA A 137 9.45 2.42 -1.07
CA ALA A 137 10.36 3.56 -0.97
C ALA A 137 10.23 4.29 0.38
N ALA A 138 9.00 4.51 0.85
CA ALA A 138 8.74 5.13 2.15
C ALA A 138 9.28 4.31 3.32
N TYR A 139 9.05 3.00 3.29
CA TYR A 139 9.62 2.08 4.28
C TYR A 139 11.15 2.19 4.34
N PHE A 140 11.82 2.05 3.19
CA PHE A 140 13.27 2.07 3.14
C PHE A 140 13.86 3.44 3.44
N LYS A 141 13.17 4.52 3.06
CA LYS A 141 13.53 5.89 3.43
C LYS A 141 13.58 6.04 4.95
N THR A 142 12.56 5.57 5.66
CA THR A 142 12.53 5.65 7.12
C THR A 142 13.67 4.87 7.76
N LEU A 143 14.05 3.70 7.23
CA LEU A 143 15.24 2.99 7.69
C LEU A 143 16.53 3.80 7.48
N LEU A 144 16.67 4.49 6.35
CA LEU A 144 17.86 5.33 6.09
C LEU A 144 17.88 6.58 6.99
N GLU A 145 16.73 7.17 7.26
CA GLU A 145 16.59 8.32 8.18
C GLU A 145 17.01 7.90 9.60
N GLN A 146 16.51 6.76 10.08
CA GLN A 146 16.89 6.22 11.39
C GLN A 146 18.37 5.85 11.46
N ALA A 147 18.92 5.18 10.44
CA ALA A 147 20.33 4.81 10.41
C ALA A 147 21.27 6.04 10.41
N LYS A 148 20.79 7.18 9.88
CA LYS A 148 21.52 8.46 9.92
C LYS A 148 21.43 9.10 11.31
N GLU A 149 20.25 9.14 11.91
CA GLU A 149 20.05 9.67 13.27
C GLU A 149 20.88 8.91 14.31
N ASP A 150 20.89 7.57 14.25
CA ASP A 150 21.66 6.72 15.17
C ASP A 150 23.17 7.01 15.10
N LYS A 151 23.66 7.32 13.89
CA LYS A 151 25.06 7.66 13.62
C LYS A 151 25.45 9.03 14.19
N GLU A 152 24.58 10.02 14.04
CA GLU A 152 24.78 11.36 14.60
C GLU A 152 24.80 11.32 16.14
N ASN A 153 24.05 10.40 16.74
CA ASN A 153 23.95 10.23 18.19
C ASN A 153 25.02 9.32 18.80
N GLY A 154 25.92 8.72 18.00
CA GLY A 154 27.06 7.93 18.49
C GLY A 154 26.68 6.70 19.32
N GLN A 155 25.52 6.10 19.07
CA GLN A 155 25.01 5.00 19.89
C GLN A 155 25.52 3.62 19.45
N ASP A 156 26.22 2.95 20.36
CA ASP A 156 26.29 1.49 20.40
C ASP A 156 24.98 0.96 21.02
N SER A 157 24.26 0.08 20.32
CA SER A 157 23.00 -0.50 20.79
C SER A 157 23.14 -1.07 22.22
N PRO A 158 22.31 -0.66 23.20
CA PRO A 158 22.32 -1.27 24.53
C PRO A 158 22.03 -2.77 24.43
N PRO A 159 22.62 -3.61 25.30
CA PRO A 159 22.38 -5.05 25.27
C PRO A 159 20.89 -5.34 25.45
N SER A 160 20.38 -6.27 24.63
CA SER A 160 18.99 -6.74 24.65
C SER A 160 18.52 -6.98 26.08
N LYS A 161 17.58 -6.17 26.56
CA LYS A 161 16.91 -6.46 27.83
C LYS A 161 15.99 -7.65 27.60
N THR A 162 16.12 -8.67 28.44
CA THR A 162 15.29 -9.86 28.40
C THR A 162 13.83 -9.45 28.63
N SER A 163 13.03 -9.45 27.57
CA SER A 163 11.60 -9.15 27.58
C SER A 163 10.90 -9.97 28.67
N SER A 164 10.17 -9.30 29.55
CA SER A 164 9.27 -9.98 30.48
C SER A 164 8.23 -10.76 29.67
N ASN A 165 8.04 -12.03 30.02
CA ASN A 165 7.27 -13.00 29.25
C ASN A 165 5.77 -12.73 29.45
N ASN A 166 5.21 -11.83 28.65
CA ASN A 166 3.79 -11.46 28.68
C ASN A 166 3.11 -11.98 27.42
N GLN A 167 2.53 -13.17 27.51
CA GLN A 167 1.78 -13.78 26.41
C GLN A 167 0.70 -12.80 25.92
N ILE A 168 0.80 -12.39 24.65
CA ILE A 168 -0.14 -11.49 24.01
C ILE A 168 -1.21 -12.35 23.34
N LYS A 169 -2.49 -12.08 23.64
CA LYS A 169 -3.62 -12.69 22.95
C LYS A 169 -4.44 -11.61 22.26
N THR A 170 -4.75 -11.84 20.98
CA THR A 170 -5.56 -10.94 20.17
C THR A 170 -6.60 -11.72 19.39
N LYS A 171 -7.84 -11.24 19.41
CA LYS A 171 -8.91 -11.76 18.56
C LYS A 171 -8.78 -11.13 17.19
N ILE A 172 -8.47 -11.94 16.18
CA ILE A 172 -8.36 -11.49 14.79
C ILE A 172 -9.61 -11.92 14.02
N SER A 173 -10.18 -11.00 13.27
CA SER A 173 -11.29 -11.29 12.37
C SER A 173 -10.78 -11.75 11.01
N ASN A 174 -11.26 -12.90 10.53
CA ASN A 174 -11.17 -13.26 9.13
C ASN A 174 -12.21 -12.44 8.34
N VAL A 175 -11.85 -11.21 7.97
CA VAL A 175 -12.70 -10.43 7.07
C VAL A 175 -12.76 -11.09 5.68
N TRP A 176 -14.01 -11.36 5.28
CA TRP A 176 -14.58 -11.78 3.99
C TRP A 176 -14.92 -13.28 3.79
N PRO A 177 -16.18 -13.63 3.42
CA PRO A 177 -17.28 -12.75 2.97
C PRO A 177 -18.20 -12.25 4.10
N PHE A 178 -18.75 -11.04 3.90
CA PHE A 178 -19.69 -10.28 4.74
C PHE A 178 -20.99 -10.99 5.16
N TRP A 179 -21.27 -12.18 4.60
CA TRP A 179 -22.42 -13.02 4.94
C TRP A 179 -22.13 -14.03 6.05
N LYS A 180 -20.86 -14.28 6.39
CA LYS A 180 -20.49 -15.14 7.52
C LYS A 180 -20.38 -14.28 8.77
N LYS A 181 -21.25 -14.54 9.75
CA LYS A 181 -21.05 -14.06 11.12
C LYS A 181 -19.70 -14.59 11.63
N ASP A 182 -18.79 -13.66 11.92
CA ASP A 182 -17.76 -13.77 12.95
C ASP A 182 -16.95 -15.07 13.00
N THR A 183 -16.13 -15.30 11.96
CA THR A 183 -15.00 -16.24 12.08
C THR A 183 -13.81 -15.50 12.68
N PHE A 184 -13.76 -15.48 14.02
CA PHE A 184 -12.59 -15.00 14.75
C PHE A 184 -11.66 -16.15 15.08
N TYR A 185 -10.35 -15.90 15.01
CA TYR A 185 -9.36 -16.77 15.62
C TYR A 185 -8.57 -15.99 16.67
N ILE A 186 -8.19 -16.66 17.75
CA ILE A 186 -7.30 -16.09 18.75
C ILE A 186 -5.89 -16.39 18.29
N LYS A 187 -5.09 -15.36 18.04
CA LYS A 187 -3.66 -15.50 17.82
C LYS A 187 -2.93 -15.11 19.08
N GLU A 188 -1.95 -15.92 19.40
CA GLU A 188 -1.09 -15.73 20.55
C GLU A 188 0.33 -15.40 20.07
N ALA A 189 0.99 -14.48 20.76
CA ALA A 189 2.40 -14.17 20.58
C ALA A 189 3.11 -14.24 21.93
N LYS A 190 4.38 -14.62 21.91
CA LYS A 190 5.21 -14.74 23.12
C LYS A 190 5.56 -13.37 23.68
N ASN A 191 5.83 -12.40 22.81
CA ASN A 191 6.24 -11.05 23.17
C ASN A 191 5.75 -10.02 22.13
N LEU A 192 5.96 -8.74 22.44
CA LEU A 192 5.57 -7.64 21.55
C LEU A 192 6.40 -7.60 20.26
N GLU A 193 7.68 -7.96 20.32
CA GLU A 193 8.56 -8.09 19.16
C GLU A 193 7.98 -9.02 18.09
N GLU A 194 7.45 -10.19 18.48
CA GLU A 194 6.80 -11.13 17.57
C GLU A 194 5.57 -10.51 16.88
N VAL A 195 4.78 -9.74 17.62
CA VAL A 195 3.62 -9.02 17.06
C VAL A 195 4.08 -7.96 16.06
N LEU A 196 5.09 -7.16 16.41
CA LEU A 196 5.53 -6.03 15.60
C LEU A 196 6.30 -6.46 14.35
N LEU A 197 7.03 -7.57 14.37
CA LEU A 197 7.91 -7.95 13.26
C LEU A 197 7.39 -9.14 12.43
N LYS A 198 6.68 -10.09 13.05
CA LYS A 198 6.31 -11.35 12.37
C LYS A 198 4.85 -11.44 11.96
N TRP A 199 3.93 -10.82 12.70
CA TRP A 199 2.51 -10.85 12.31
C TRP A 199 2.30 -10.13 10.99
N SER A 200 1.23 -10.43 10.26
CA SER A 200 0.88 -9.71 9.04
C SER A 200 0.31 -8.32 9.35
N ASN A 201 0.37 -7.39 8.39
CA ASN A 201 -0.19 -6.05 8.54
C ASN A 201 -1.68 -6.05 8.95
N LYS A 202 -2.46 -7.04 8.50
CA LYS A 202 -3.86 -7.21 8.92
C LYS A 202 -3.97 -7.53 10.41
N GLU A 203 -3.20 -8.51 10.87
CA GLU A 203 -3.21 -8.98 12.27
C GLU A 203 -2.67 -7.90 13.21
N LEU A 204 -1.61 -7.22 12.81
CA LEU A 204 -1.05 -6.09 13.54
C LEU A 204 -2.07 -4.94 13.70
N ASN A 205 -2.87 -4.66 12.66
CA ASN A 205 -3.94 -3.68 12.80
C ASN A 205 -5.05 -4.11 13.78
N PHE A 206 -5.38 -5.41 13.82
CA PHE A 206 -6.29 -5.94 14.84
C PHE A 206 -5.68 -5.81 16.24
N TYR A 207 -4.40 -6.12 16.40
CA TYR A 207 -3.67 -5.92 17.64
C TYR A 207 -3.74 -4.48 18.13
N ILE A 208 -3.37 -3.52 17.27
CA ILE A 208 -3.39 -2.09 17.62
C ILE A 208 -4.81 -1.64 17.98
N SER A 209 -5.82 -2.11 17.23
CA SER A 209 -7.22 -1.82 17.54
C SER A 209 -7.66 -2.38 18.88
N ASP A 210 -7.20 -3.58 19.23
CA ASP A 210 -7.55 -4.27 20.47
C ASP A 210 -6.84 -3.62 21.67
N CYS A 211 -5.64 -3.06 21.51
CA CYS A 211 -4.89 -2.40 22.59
C CYS A 211 -5.19 -0.90 22.73
N LEU A 212 -5.36 -0.18 21.62
CA LEU A 212 -5.45 1.29 21.61
C LEU A 212 -6.76 1.84 21.03
N GLY A 213 -7.62 0.97 20.49
CA GLY A 213 -8.89 1.38 19.89
C GLY A 213 -9.81 2.09 20.86
N TYR A 214 -10.73 2.88 20.31
CA TYR A 214 -11.72 3.62 21.09
C TYR A 214 -12.55 2.72 22.02
N TRP A 215 -12.93 1.54 21.52
CA TRP A 215 -13.69 0.53 22.25
C TRP A 215 -12.81 -0.51 22.97
N SER A 216 -11.50 -0.28 23.04
CA SER A 216 -10.60 -1.19 23.74
C SER A 216 -10.84 -1.14 25.24
N SER A 217 -10.96 -2.32 25.85
CA SER A 217 -10.97 -2.50 27.31
C SER A 217 -9.58 -2.81 27.88
N LYS A 218 -8.53 -2.84 27.05
CA LYS A 218 -7.15 -3.11 27.49
C LYS A 218 -6.53 -1.87 28.12
N ASP A 219 -5.63 -2.10 29.07
CA ASP A 219 -4.90 -1.02 29.73
C ASP A 219 -3.83 -0.43 28.79
N LYS A 220 -4.05 0.81 28.37
CA LYS A 220 -3.15 1.57 27.50
C LYS A 220 -1.81 1.87 28.17
N LYS A 221 -1.76 2.00 29.51
CA LYS A 221 -0.51 2.18 30.24
C LYS A 221 0.34 0.90 30.24
N ALA A 222 -0.32 -0.25 30.38
CA ALA A 222 0.35 -1.54 30.27
C ALA A 222 0.94 -1.74 28.86
N GLU A 223 0.24 -1.30 27.80
CA GLU A 223 0.76 -1.32 26.44
C GLU A 223 1.98 -0.40 26.27
N LEU A 224 1.91 0.83 26.78
CA LEU A 224 3.06 1.75 26.75
C LEU A 224 4.27 1.16 27.49
N GLN A 225 4.06 0.48 28.63
CA GLN A 225 5.13 -0.19 29.35
C GLN A 225 5.75 -1.33 28.52
N ARG A 226 4.93 -2.12 27.81
CA ARG A 226 5.46 -3.16 26.90
C ARG A 226 6.31 -2.58 25.79
N ILE A 227 5.96 -1.41 25.27
CA ILE A 227 6.77 -0.70 24.28
C ILE A 227 8.10 -0.26 24.89
N ARG A 228 8.11 0.26 26.12
CA ARG A 228 9.34 0.64 26.84
C ARG A 228 10.27 -0.52 27.18
N ASP A 229 9.72 -1.72 27.29
CA ASP A 229 10.48 -2.94 27.54
C ASP A 229 11.17 -3.48 26.27
N LEU A 230 10.87 -2.93 25.08
CA LEU A 230 11.55 -3.27 23.82
C LEU A 230 12.95 -2.66 23.78
N ASP A 231 13.85 -3.32 23.05
CA ASP A 231 15.11 -2.72 22.64
C ASP A 231 14.89 -1.62 21.58
N LEU A 232 15.86 -0.69 21.51
CA LEU A 232 15.79 0.47 20.64
C LEU A 232 15.68 0.07 19.16
N ASP A 233 16.39 -0.99 18.77
CA ASP A 233 16.43 -1.48 17.40
C ASP A 233 15.08 -2.06 16.96
N THR A 234 14.38 -2.78 17.83
CA THR A 234 13.01 -3.26 17.61
C THR A 234 12.04 -2.10 17.47
N ILE A 235 12.19 -1.04 18.27
CA ILE A 235 11.37 0.18 18.16
C ILE A 235 11.58 0.85 16.80
N ILE A 236 12.84 0.99 16.37
CA ILE A 236 13.24 1.54 15.06
C ILE A 236 12.57 0.78 13.92
N LEU A 237 12.72 -0.55 13.90
CA LEU A 237 12.10 -1.42 12.88
C LEU A 237 10.58 -1.33 12.90
N ALA A 238 9.97 -1.27 14.09
CA ALA A 238 8.54 -1.12 14.25
C ALA A 238 8.03 0.24 13.72
N ILE A 239 8.76 1.34 13.93
CA ILE A 239 8.43 2.66 13.37
C ILE A 239 8.44 2.61 11.84
N ALA A 240 9.49 2.05 11.24
CA ALA A 240 9.57 1.89 9.79
C ALA A 240 8.40 1.07 9.25
N ARG A 241 8.03 -0.01 9.95
CA ARG A 241 6.86 -0.83 9.60
C ARG A 241 5.53 -0.08 9.73
N MET A 242 5.34 0.71 10.78
CA MET A 242 4.13 1.54 10.89
C MET A 242 4.04 2.55 9.74
N LYS A 243 5.19 3.09 9.31
CA LYS A 243 5.25 4.00 8.16
C LYS A 243 4.88 3.30 6.85
N ASP A 244 5.35 2.07 6.63
CA ASP A 244 4.95 1.22 5.51
C ASP A 244 3.43 1.04 5.49
N ILE A 245 2.81 0.72 6.64
CA ILE A 245 1.36 0.53 6.75
C ILE A 245 0.60 1.83 6.49
N GLU A 246 1.05 2.97 7.03
CA GLU A 246 0.45 4.28 6.75
C GLU A 246 0.41 4.56 5.25
N GLU A 247 1.53 4.36 4.57
CA GLU A 247 1.67 4.65 3.14
C GLU A 247 0.89 3.64 2.29
N TYR A 248 0.92 2.35 2.65
CA TYR A 248 0.12 1.32 1.99
C TYR A 248 -1.38 1.55 2.15
N THR A 249 -1.82 2.12 3.27
CA THR A 249 -3.25 2.39 3.52
C THR A 249 -3.67 3.79 3.09
N ASP A 250 -2.74 4.61 2.63
CA ASP A 250 -3.02 5.91 2.03
C ASP A 250 -3.66 5.76 0.65
N ASN A 251 -4.96 5.54 0.69
CA ASN A 251 -5.78 5.39 -0.49
C ASN A 251 -5.95 6.70 -1.30
N SER A 252 -5.60 7.87 -0.73
CA SER A 252 -5.76 9.17 -1.42
C SER A 252 -4.91 9.26 -2.69
N LYS A 253 -3.78 8.55 -2.72
CA LYS A 253 -2.82 8.54 -3.82
C LYS A 253 -3.21 7.63 -4.97
N ILE A 254 -4.32 6.88 -4.90
CA ILE A 254 -4.66 5.85 -5.90
C ILE A 254 -6.15 5.85 -6.24
N ILE A 255 -7.01 6.02 -5.24
CA ILE A 255 -8.47 5.97 -5.42
C ILE A 255 -8.98 6.95 -6.48
N PRO A 256 -8.48 8.20 -6.60
CA PRO A 256 -8.92 9.07 -7.69
C PRO A 256 -8.70 8.46 -9.08
N GLY A 257 -7.55 7.80 -9.29
CA GLY A 257 -7.24 7.10 -10.52
C GLY A 257 -8.13 5.87 -10.74
N LEU A 258 -8.34 5.06 -9.69
CA LEU A 258 -9.20 3.88 -9.76
C LEU A 258 -10.66 4.25 -10.04
N ILE A 259 -11.20 5.28 -9.38
CA ILE A 259 -12.55 5.80 -9.63
C ILE A 259 -12.66 6.24 -11.08
N THR A 260 -11.68 6.99 -11.60
CA THR A 260 -11.74 7.47 -12.99
C THR A 260 -11.78 6.33 -14.00
N VAL A 261 -10.95 5.30 -13.81
CA VAL A 261 -10.94 4.11 -14.70
C VAL A 261 -12.21 3.28 -14.52
N SER A 262 -12.71 3.12 -13.29
CA SER A 262 -13.97 2.44 -13.02
C SER A 262 -15.15 3.14 -13.68
N THR A 263 -15.27 4.47 -13.53
CA THR A 263 -16.32 5.27 -14.18
C THR A 263 -16.26 5.11 -15.69
N PHE A 264 -15.07 5.19 -16.30
CA PHE A 264 -14.90 4.93 -17.72
C PHE A 264 -15.41 3.54 -18.12
N LEU A 265 -15.02 2.48 -17.38
CA LEU A 265 -15.50 1.12 -17.65
C LEU A 265 -17.01 1.00 -17.52
N VAL A 266 -17.62 1.58 -16.49
CA VAL A 266 -19.08 1.57 -16.32
C VAL A 266 -19.75 2.22 -17.51
N THR A 267 -19.26 3.37 -17.97
CA THR A 267 -19.82 4.07 -19.13
C THR A 267 -19.73 3.23 -20.40
N GLN A 268 -18.58 2.59 -20.66
CA GLN A 268 -18.43 1.70 -21.82
C GLN A 268 -19.31 0.44 -21.71
N PHE A 269 -19.46 -0.10 -20.50
CA PHE A 269 -20.32 -1.26 -20.24
C PHE A 269 -21.81 -0.94 -20.45
N ILE A 270 -22.28 0.20 -19.96
CA ILE A 270 -23.66 0.67 -20.19
C ILE A 270 -23.90 0.86 -21.68
N TYR A 271 -22.96 1.49 -22.39
CA TYR A 271 -23.05 1.67 -23.83
C TYR A 271 -23.15 0.34 -24.57
N TYR A 272 -22.30 -0.64 -24.21
CA TYR A 272 -22.35 -1.99 -24.77
C TYR A 272 -23.70 -2.67 -24.54
N LEU A 273 -24.23 -2.64 -23.31
CA LEU A 273 -25.52 -3.24 -22.98
C LEU A 273 -26.69 -2.56 -23.71
N ALA A 274 -26.67 -1.22 -23.81
CA ALA A 274 -27.72 -0.47 -24.49
C ALA A 274 -27.79 -0.82 -25.98
N TYR A 275 -26.64 -0.98 -26.65
CA TYR A 275 -26.59 -1.36 -28.07
C TYR A 275 -26.92 -2.84 -28.29
N TYR A 276 -26.43 -3.74 -27.44
CA TYR A 276 -26.69 -5.18 -27.58
C TYR A 276 -28.17 -5.54 -27.32
N ASN A 277 -28.83 -4.84 -26.39
CA ASN A 277 -30.23 -5.06 -26.02
C ASN A 277 -31.21 -4.07 -26.66
N LYS A 278 -30.86 -3.44 -27.80
CA LYS A 278 -31.74 -2.54 -28.57
C LYS A 278 -32.42 -1.43 -27.73
N GLY A 279 -31.71 -0.86 -26.75
CA GLY A 279 -32.19 0.28 -25.98
C GLY A 279 -33.26 -0.03 -24.92
N GLU A 280 -33.44 -1.29 -24.50
CA GLU A 280 -34.35 -1.61 -23.40
C GLU A 280 -33.93 -0.92 -22.08
N ALA A 281 -34.92 -0.42 -21.32
CA ALA A 281 -34.74 0.27 -20.04
C ALA A 281 -33.97 -0.56 -18.98
N GLY A 282 -33.89 -1.89 -19.15
CA GLY A 282 -33.09 -2.77 -18.32
C GLY A 282 -31.59 -2.45 -18.36
N SER A 283 -31.06 -1.97 -19.49
CA SER A 283 -29.63 -1.64 -19.64
C SER A 283 -29.17 -0.50 -18.74
N VAL A 284 -29.95 0.57 -18.64
CA VAL A 284 -29.70 1.72 -17.76
C VAL A 284 -29.81 1.31 -16.28
N THR A 285 -30.81 0.49 -15.96
CA THR A 285 -31.02 -0.04 -14.60
C THR A 285 -29.83 -0.88 -14.12
N ILE A 286 -29.32 -1.77 -14.97
CA ILE A 286 -28.13 -2.59 -14.67
C ILE A 286 -26.89 -1.69 -14.47
N GLY A 287 -26.71 -0.68 -15.32
CA GLY A 287 -25.64 0.31 -15.19
C GLY A 287 -25.66 1.08 -13.87
N PHE A 288 -26.85 1.50 -13.45
CA PHE A 288 -27.03 2.18 -12.17
C PHE A 288 -26.70 1.28 -10.98
N ILE A 289 -27.20 0.03 -10.97
CA ILE A 289 -26.88 -0.95 -9.92
C ILE A 289 -25.37 -1.17 -9.83
N PHE A 290 -24.70 -1.34 -10.96
CA PHE A 290 -23.25 -1.54 -11.01
C PHE A 290 -22.48 -0.32 -10.48
N SER A 291 -22.95 0.89 -10.79
CA SER A 291 -22.39 2.15 -10.27
C SER A 291 -22.51 2.23 -8.74
N VAL A 292 -23.66 1.85 -8.19
CA VAL A 292 -23.91 1.82 -6.73
C VAL A 292 -22.98 0.80 -6.05
N ILE A 293 -22.79 -0.38 -6.65
CA ILE A 293 -21.86 -1.40 -6.12
C ILE A 293 -20.44 -0.86 -6.07
N ILE A 294 -19.98 -0.21 -7.15
CA ILE A 294 -18.64 0.40 -7.21
C ILE A 294 -18.49 1.50 -6.16
N PHE A 295 -19.50 2.37 -6.02
CA PHE A 295 -19.50 3.44 -5.03
C PHE A 295 -19.40 2.89 -3.60
N TYR A 296 -20.19 1.86 -3.27
CA TYR A 296 -20.12 1.20 -1.96
C TYR A 296 -18.76 0.53 -1.74
N ALA A 297 -18.22 -0.16 -2.75
CA ALA A 297 -16.91 -0.81 -2.67
C ALA A 297 -15.78 0.20 -2.40
N PHE A 298 -15.74 1.32 -3.13
CA PHE A 298 -14.74 2.37 -2.89
C PHE A 298 -14.92 3.04 -1.53
N SER A 299 -16.16 3.32 -1.14
CA SER A 299 -16.46 3.91 0.18
C SER A 299 -15.95 3.02 1.32
N TYR A 300 -16.21 1.71 1.22
CA TYR A 300 -15.72 0.73 2.19
C TYR A 300 -14.18 0.68 2.24
N VAL A 301 -13.53 0.64 1.07
CA VAL A 301 -12.06 0.62 0.98
C VAL A 301 -11.45 1.92 1.55
N MET A 302 -12.04 3.08 1.27
CA MET A 302 -11.64 4.38 1.81
C MET A 302 -11.71 4.41 3.32
N ASP A 303 -12.85 4.01 3.89
CA ASP A 303 -13.08 4.06 5.33
C ASP A 303 -12.18 3.06 6.08
N ASN A 304 -12.02 1.86 5.53
CA ASN A 304 -11.11 0.87 6.07
C ASN A 304 -9.65 1.38 6.02
N GLY A 305 -9.21 1.92 4.88
CA GLY A 305 -7.88 2.51 4.74
C GLY A 305 -7.62 3.65 5.72
N ARG A 306 -8.57 4.57 5.87
CA ARG A 306 -8.52 5.67 6.84
C ARG A 306 -8.32 5.15 8.27
N THR A 307 -9.09 4.14 8.66
CA THR A 307 -9.04 3.56 10.01
C THR A 307 -7.69 2.87 10.27
N HIS A 308 -7.20 2.08 9.33
CA HIS A 308 -5.90 1.43 9.45
C HIS A 308 -4.74 2.45 9.51
N ARG A 309 -4.78 3.48 8.66
CA ARG A 309 -3.78 4.56 8.65
C ARG A 309 -3.74 5.31 9.98
N ALA A 310 -4.91 5.66 10.51
CA ALA A 310 -5.00 6.37 11.79
C ALA A 310 -4.41 5.54 12.95
N ARG A 311 -4.68 4.24 12.98
CA ARG A 311 -4.13 3.31 13.97
C ARG A 311 -2.61 3.16 13.87
N ALA A 312 -2.09 2.98 12.65
CA ALA A 312 -0.66 2.90 12.41
C ALA A 312 0.05 4.20 12.84
N SER A 313 -0.53 5.36 12.52
CA SER A 313 0.00 6.66 12.92
C SER A 313 -0.02 6.88 14.43
N GLN A 314 -1.10 6.49 15.09
CA GLN A 314 -1.18 6.56 16.55
C GLN A 314 -0.12 5.66 17.21
N TYR A 315 0.06 4.43 16.73
CA TYR A 315 1.05 3.51 17.28
C TYR A 315 2.48 3.98 16.99
N ARG A 316 2.75 4.49 15.78
CA ARG A 316 4.04 5.10 15.41
C ARG A 316 4.41 6.25 16.34
N SER A 317 3.47 7.14 16.64
CA SER A 317 3.73 8.26 17.55
C SER A 317 4.11 7.80 18.96
N LEU A 318 3.53 6.69 19.46
CA LEU A 318 3.93 6.10 20.74
C LEU A 318 5.34 5.51 20.68
N LEU A 319 5.68 4.82 19.59
CA LEU A 319 7.02 4.28 19.38
C LEU A 319 8.07 5.40 19.30
N GLU A 320 7.79 6.46 18.53
CA GLU A 320 8.66 7.65 18.41
C GLU A 320 8.85 8.34 19.77
N HIS A 321 7.78 8.43 20.58
CA HIS A 321 7.87 8.97 21.93
C HIS A 321 8.81 8.13 22.81
N VAL A 322 8.63 6.80 22.85
CA VAL A 322 9.49 5.91 23.64
C VAL A 322 10.92 5.91 23.13
N LYS A 323 11.15 5.94 21.80
CA LYS A 323 12.48 6.12 21.20
C LYS A 323 13.16 7.35 21.80
N SER A 324 12.47 8.50 21.80
CA SER A 324 13.00 9.75 22.35
C SER A 324 13.22 9.72 23.87
N GLU A 325 12.41 8.96 24.62
CA GLU A 325 12.64 8.73 26.06
C GLU A 325 13.94 7.96 26.28
N MET A 326 14.19 6.92 25.47
CA MET A 326 15.39 6.07 25.56
C MET A 326 16.66 6.81 25.13
N GLU A 327 16.58 7.62 24.08
CA GLU A 327 17.69 8.46 23.59
C GLU A 327 18.13 9.49 24.63
N LYS A 328 17.20 10.08 25.38
CA LYS A 328 17.51 11.06 26.45
C LYS A 328 18.05 10.42 27.73
N ALA A 329 17.86 9.12 27.90
CA ALA A 329 18.27 8.37 29.09
C ALA A 329 19.63 7.69 28.95
N SER A 330 20.23 7.69 27.75
CA SER A 330 21.62 7.26 27.48
C SER A 330 22.58 8.44 27.61
#